data_AF-A0A2V6H6K9-F1
#
_entry.id   AF-A0A2V6H6K9-F1
#
_cell.length_a   1.000
_cell.length_b   1.000
_cell.length_c   1.000
_cell.angle_alpha   90.00
_cell.angle_beta   90.00
_cell.angle_gamma   90.00
#
_symmetry.space_group_name_H-M   'P 1'
#
loop_
_entity.id
_entity.type
_entity.pdbx_description
1 polymer ?
#
loop_
_entity_poly.entity_id
_entity_poly.type
_entity_poly.pdbx_seq_one_letter_code
_entity_poly.pdbx_strand_id
1 'polypeptide(L)'
;MPEQIESAPTLEATYKAPEVEGVLDLYFYRPIGFRLAQFFERLKMTPAGVTLFAGLFGIVAGHLYFYRNLRVNIVGMALHVCANALDNADGQLARLTHRETREGRIIDSLADHIGFLSIYVHLTLRDPITRS
;
A
#
# COMPACT_ATOMS: atom_id res chain seq x y z
N MET A 1 -35.79 -21.56 -27.39
CA MET A 1 -34.98 -20.83 -26.38
C MET A 1 -33.89 -20.07 -27.11
N PRO A 2 -33.56 -18.82 -26.72
CA PRO A 2 -33.74 -18.28 -25.38
C PRO A 2 -34.53 -16.96 -25.31
N GLU A 3 -35.44 -16.93 -24.34
CA GLU A 3 -35.67 -15.78 -23.48
C GLU A 3 -34.52 -15.75 -22.45
N GLN A 4 -34.06 -14.55 -22.07
CA GLN A 4 -33.26 -14.18 -20.89
C GLN A 4 -32.24 -13.10 -21.30
N ILE A 5 -32.43 -11.85 -20.86
CA ILE A 5 -31.50 -11.20 -19.91
C ILE A 5 -32.35 -10.30 -19.01
N GLU A 6 -32.59 -10.82 -17.83
CA GLU A 6 -33.22 -10.18 -16.69
C GLU A 6 -32.28 -9.12 -16.09
N SER A 7 -32.88 -7.96 -15.79
CA SER A 7 -32.45 -6.81 -14.97
C SER A 7 -30.97 -6.38 -14.90
N ALA A 8 -30.75 -5.14 -15.35
CA ALA A 8 -29.49 -4.41 -15.35
C ALA A 8 -28.87 -4.23 -13.94
N PRO A 9 -27.53 -4.33 -13.79
CA PRO A 9 -26.86 -3.74 -12.64
C PRO A 9 -26.95 -2.22 -12.74
N THR A 10 -27.54 -1.59 -11.73
CA THR A 10 -27.84 -0.16 -11.65
C THR A 10 -26.56 0.69 -11.77
N LEU A 11 -26.58 1.69 -12.65
CA LEU A 11 -25.50 2.63 -12.96
C LEU A 11 -24.88 3.33 -11.72
N GLU A 12 -25.60 3.38 -10.61
CA GLU A 12 -25.17 3.97 -9.34
C GLU A 12 -24.02 3.21 -8.65
N ALA A 13 -23.80 1.93 -8.97
CA ALA A 13 -22.66 1.16 -8.47
C ALA A 13 -21.34 1.45 -9.23
N THR A 14 -21.39 2.18 -10.34
CA THR A 14 -20.23 2.54 -11.18
C THR A 14 -19.57 3.87 -10.76
N TYR A 15 -20.23 4.66 -9.91
CA TYR A 15 -19.88 6.08 -9.75
C TYR A 15 -19.01 6.48 -8.55
N LYS A 16 -18.51 5.57 -7.70
CA LYS A 16 -17.83 6.02 -6.47
C LYS A 16 -16.64 5.20 -6.02
N ALA A 17 -15.49 5.55 -6.57
CA ALA A 17 -14.15 5.40 -6.00
C ALA A 17 -13.05 6.04 -6.87
N PRO A 18 -13.07 5.97 -8.23
CA PRO A 18 -11.89 6.34 -9.04
C PRO A 18 -11.51 7.81 -8.97
N GLU A 19 -12.48 8.73 -8.97
CA GLU A 19 -12.21 10.17 -8.93
C GLU A 19 -11.81 10.64 -7.52
N VAL A 20 -12.37 10.05 -6.46
CA VAL A 20 -12.03 10.44 -5.08
C VAL A 20 -10.70 9.83 -4.66
N GLU A 21 -10.46 8.54 -4.96
CA GLU A 21 -9.13 7.93 -4.81
C GLU A 21 -8.13 8.66 -5.68
N GLY A 22 -8.44 8.93 -6.94
CA GLY A 22 -7.56 9.66 -7.85
C GLY A 22 -7.21 11.06 -7.35
N VAL A 23 -8.15 11.82 -6.77
CA VAL A 23 -7.89 13.15 -6.22
C VAL A 23 -7.14 13.09 -4.89
N LEU A 24 -7.47 12.16 -3.98
CA LEU A 24 -6.68 12.00 -2.75
C LEU A 24 -5.25 11.55 -3.05
N ASP A 25 -5.10 10.63 -4.00
CA ASP A 25 -3.81 10.08 -4.39
C ASP A 25 -2.96 11.12 -5.15
N LEU A 26 -3.57 11.90 -6.07
CA LEU A 26 -2.88 13.02 -6.73
C LEU A 26 -2.56 14.18 -5.79
N TYR A 27 -3.46 14.54 -4.87
CA TYR A 27 -3.36 15.81 -4.15
C TYR A 27 -2.76 15.66 -2.74
N PHE A 28 -2.81 14.47 -2.15
CA PHE A 28 -2.15 14.18 -0.88
C PHE A 28 -0.93 13.30 -1.06
N TYR A 29 -1.07 12.11 -1.67
CA TYR A 29 0.04 11.16 -1.74
C TYR A 29 1.16 11.64 -2.66
N ARG A 30 0.89 12.19 -3.85
CA ARG A 30 1.96 12.69 -4.72
C ARG A 30 2.78 13.84 -4.14
N PRO A 31 2.22 14.94 -3.60
CA PRO A 31 3.03 16.02 -3.05
C PRO A 31 3.74 15.63 -1.76
N ILE A 32 3.17 14.74 -0.94
CA ILE A 32 3.84 14.18 0.23
C ILE A 32 4.98 13.26 -0.21
N GLY A 33 4.72 12.36 -1.16
CA GLY A 33 5.71 11.46 -1.76
C GLY A 33 6.86 12.23 -2.43
N PHE A 34 6.58 13.34 -3.11
CA PHE A 34 7.60 14.18 -3.73
C PHE A 34 8.46 14.90 -2.69
N ARG A 35 7.85 15.43 -1.62
CA ARG A 35 8.61 16.04 -0.52
C ARG A 35 9.45 15.01 0.22
N LEU A 36 8.93 13.81 0.43
CA LEU A 36 9.68 12.69 0.99
C LEU A 36 10.82 12.28 0.08
N ALA A 37 10.60 12.17 -1.23
CA ALA A 37 11.64 11.88 -2.21
C ALA A 37 12.76 12.93 -2.15
N GLN A 38 12.43 14.23 -2.14
CA GLN A 38 13.43 15.30 -1.97
C GLN A 38 14.14 15.23 -0.61
N PHE A 39 13.44 14.87 0.46
CA PHE A 39 14.05 14.69 1.78
C PHE A 39 15.05 13.52 1.79
N PHE A 40 14.68 12.38 1.21
CA PHE A 40 15.56 11.21 1.09
C PHE A 40 16.73 11.44 0.13
N GLU A 41 16.52 12.20 -0.94
CA GLU A 41 17.59 12.65 -1.84
C GLU A 41 18.63 13.48 -1.07
N ARG A 42 18.18 14.44 -0.25
CA ARG A 42 19.07 15.26 0.61
C ARG A 42 19.82 14.42 1.64
N LEU A 43 19.20 13.36 2.15
CA LEU A 43 19.83 12.37 3.02
C LEU A 43 20.75 11.40 2.28
N LYS A 44 20.88 11.51 0.95
CA LYS A 44 21.63 10.59 0.08
C LYS A 44 21.19 9.13 0.22
N MET A 45 19.94 8.89 0.62
CA MET A 45 19.37 7.54 0.66
C MET A 45 19.15 7.01 -0.75
N THR A 46 19.34 5.71 -0.92
CA THR A 46 19.04 5.01 -2.17
C THR A 46 17.54 4.70 -2.25
N PRO A 47 16.95 4.62 -3.45
CA PRO A 47 15.55 4.19 -3.61
C PRO A 47 15.27 2.87 -2.89
N ALA A 48 16.14 1.88 -3.07
CA ALA A 48 16.04 0.59 -2.38
C ALA A 48 16.05 0.69 -0.84
N GLY A 49 16.74 1.69 -0.28
CA GLY A 49 16.69 1.95 1.16
C GLY A 49 15.31 2.45 1.59
N VAL A 50 14.69 3.34 0.82
CA VAL A 50 13.34 3.86 1.07
C VAL A 50 12.31 2.73 0.93
N THR A 51 12.42 1.87 -0.08
CA THR A 51 11.60 0.67 -0.27
C THR A 51 11.68 -0.27 0.93
N LEU A 52 12.89 -0.51 1.45
CA LEU A 52 13.08 -1.35 2.65
C LEU A 52 12.37 -0.74 3.88
N PHE A 53 12.43 0.58 4.05
CA PHE A 53 11.69 1.27 5.11
C PHE A 53 10.18 1.17 4.92
N ALA A 54 9.67 1.34 3.68
CA ALA A 54 8.26 1.16 3.36
C ALA A 54 7.78 -0.25 3.73
N GLY A 55 8.53 -1.28 3.32
CA GLY A 55 8.24 -2.67 3.66
C GLY A 55 8.25 -2.95 5.16
N LEU A 56 9.20 -2.38 5.92
CA LEU A 56 9.24 -2.50 7.38
C LEU A 56 7.98 -1.91 8.03
N PHE A 57 7.55 -0.73 7.59
CA PHE A 57 6.31 -0.10 8.07
C PHE A 57 5.08 -0.94 7.73
N GLY A 58 5.04 -1.54 6.54
CA GLY A 58 3.98 -2.47 6.13
C GLY A 58 3.91 -3.72 7.01
N ILE A 59 5.05 -4.34 7.33
CA ILE A 59 5.14 -5.50 8.23
C ILE A 59 4.64 -5.15 9.63
N VAL A 60 5.09 -4.01 10.17
CA VAL A 60 4.68 -3.55 11.50
C VAL A 60 3.17 -3.26 11.49
N ALA A 61 2.65 -2.57 10.47
CA ALA A 61 1.21 -2.33 10.33
C ALA A 61 0.39 -3.63 10.31
N GLY A 62 0.82 -4.63 9.53
CA GLY A 62 0.19 -5.95 9.49
C GLY A 62 0.19 -6.66 10.86
N HIS A 63 1.31 -6.58 11.58
CA HIS A 63 1.39 -7.11 12.95
C HIS A 63 0.44 -6.37 13.91
N LEU A 64 0.26 -5.05 13.77
CA LEU A 64 -0.69 -4.30 14.60
C LEU A 64 -2.16 -4.72 14.34
N TYR A 65 -2.49 -5.10 13.11
CA TYR A 65 -3.84 -5.59 12.78
C TYR A 65 -4.20 -6.96 13.39
N PHE A 66 -3.21 -7.69 13.89
CA PHE A 66 -3.45 -8.91 14.65
C PHE A 66 -4.23 -8.65 15.95
N TYR A 67 -4.05 -7.46 16.55
CA TYR A 67 -4.67 -7.15 17.83
C TYR A 67 -6.11 -6.66 17.65
N ARG A 68 -7.06 -7.21 18.43
CA ARG A 68 -8.49 -6.81 18.41
C ARG A 68 -8.77 -5.44 19.06
N ASN A 69 -7.75 -4.62 19.27
CA ASN A 69 -7.88 -3.31 19.90
C ASN A 69 -8.02 -2.20 18.84
N LEU A 70 -9.11 -1.44 18.89
CA LEU A 70 -9.38 -0.35 17.95
C LEU A 70 -8.25 0.69 17.89
N ARG A 71 -7.63 1.03 19.02
CA ARG A 71 -6.51 2.00 19.05
C ARG A 71 -5.28 1.47 18.31
N VAL A 72 -4.98 0.18 18.49
CA VAL A 72 -3.85 -0.48 17.82
C VAL A 72 -4.12 -0.57 16.32
N ASN A 73 -5.36 -0.86 15.92
CA ASN A 73 -5.75 -0.86 14.51
C ASN A 73 -5.65 0.52 13.85
N ILE A 74 -6.00 1.60 14.55
CA ILE A 74 -5.82 2.97 14.01
C ILE A 74 -4.34 3.27 13.80
N VAL A 75 -3.47 2.87 14.72
CA VAL A 75 -2.01 3.02 14.56
C VAL A 75 -1.51 2.15 13.39
N GLY A 76 -2.00 0.92 13.26
CA GLY A 76 -1.72 0.05 12.10
C GLY A 76 -2.12 0.72 10.78
N MET A 77 -3.29 1.35 10.73
CA MET A 77 -3.78 2.10 9.57
C MET A 77 -2.88 3.29 9.23
N ALA A 78 -2.46 4.05 10.25
CA ALA A 78 -1.55 5.17 10.05
C ALA A 78 -0.18 4.70 9.52
N LEU A 79 0.39 3.62 10.07
CA LEU A 79 1.64 3.04 9.57
C LEU A 79 1.50 2.51 8.14
N HIS A 80 0.37 1.88 7.81
CA HIS A 80 0.11 1.36 6.47
C HIS A 80 0.03 2.51 5.43
N VAL A 81 -0.66 3.60 5.77
CA VAL A 81 -0.70 4.82 4.97
C VAL A 81 0.71 5.40 4.79
N CYS A 82 1.52 5.43 5.85
CA CYS A 82 2.92 5.86 5.76
C CYS A 82 3.75 4.95 4.86
N ALA A 83 3.59 3.63 4.94
CA ALA A 83 4.27 2.68 4.05
C ALA A 83 3.96 2.97 2.58
N ASN A 84 2.67 3.14 2.24
CA ASN A 84 2.25 3.47 0.88
C ASN A 84 2.79 4.83 0.39
N ALA A 85 2.90 5.81 1.28
CA ALA A 85 3.50 7.10 0.95
C ALA A 85 5.02 7.01 0.70
N LEU A 86 5.72 6.15 1.44
CA LEU A 86 7.16 5.90 1.27
C LEU A 86 7.45 5.14 -0.03
N ASP A 87 6.61 4.17 -0.37
CA ASP A 87 6.66 3.42 -1.63
C ASP A 87 6.53 4.36 -2.83
N ASN A 88 5.49 5.20 -2.84
CA ASN A 88 5.34 6.27 -3.84
C ASN A 88 6.54 7.24 -3.88
N ALA A 89 7.18 7.51 -2.74
CA ALA A 89 8.36 8.36 -2.66
C ALA A 89 9.61 7.68 -3.24
N ASP A 90 9.77 6.37 -3.08
CA ASP A 90 10.91 5.64 -3.64
C ASP A 90 10.87 5.61 -5.17
N GLY A 91 9.68 5.45 -5.76
CA GLY A 91 9.50 5.41 -7.21
C GLY A 91 9.76 6.78 -7.81
N GLN A 92 9.35 7.84 -7.12
CA GLN A 92 9.68 9.21 -7.50
C GLN A 92 11.18 9.51 -7.32
N LEU A 93 11.80 9.04 -6.24
CA LEU A 93 13.25 9.20 -5.99
C LEU A 93 14.08 8.45 -7.03
N ALA A 94 13.68 7.24 -7.44
CA ALA A 94 14.34 6.47 -8.49
C ALA A 94 14.32 7.21 -9.83
N ARG A 95 13.17 7.82 -10.17
CA ARG A 95 13.03 8.67 -11.38
C ARG A 95 13.87 9.94 -11.29
N LEU A 96 13.85 10.63 -10.15
CA LEU A 96 14.63 11.86 -9.93
C LEU A 96 16.14 11.61 -9.97
N THR A 97 16.60 10.49 -9.41
CA THR A 97 18.03 10.15 -9.34
C THR A 97 18.54 9.36 -10.55
N HIS A 98 17.66 9.03 -11.50
CA HIS A 98 17.93 8.08 -12.61
C HIS A 98 18.53 6.74 -12.14
N ARG A 99 18.22 6.32 -10.91
CA ARG A 99 18.72 5.07 -10.29
C ARG A 99 17.68 3.94 -10.35
N GLU A 100 16.86 3.90 -11.40
CA GLU A 100 16.04 2.72 -11.67
C GLU A 100 16.96 1.56 -12.07
N THR A 101 17.18 0.63 -11.13
CA THR A 101 17.95 -0.60 -11.38
C THR A 101 17.00 -1.78 -11.52
N ARG A 102 17.39 -2.74 -12.37
CA ARG A 102 16.63 -3.99 -12.56
C ARG A 102 16.51 -4.78 -11.26
N GLU A 103 17.51 -4.71 -10.38
CA GLU A 103 17.50 -5.31 -9.05
C GLU A 103 16.52 -4.61 -8.10
N GLY A 104 16.48 -3.27 -8.11
CA GLY A 104 15.52 -2.50 -7.31
C GLY A 104 14.07 -2.89 -7.61
N ARG A 105 13.73 -3.11 -8.89
CA ARG A 105 12.39 -3.56 -9.31
C ARG A 105 12.04 -4.97 -8.83
N ILE A 106 13.04 -5.83 -8.65
CA ILE A 106 12.83 -7.19 -8.10
C ILE A 106 12.63 -7.12 -6.58
N ILE A 107 13.41 -6.29 -5.89
CA ILE A 107 13.28 -6.08 -4.43
C ILE A 107 11.92 -5.47 -4.11
N ASP A 108 11.50 -4.48 -4.88
CA ASP A 108 10.20 -3.83 -4.78
C ASP A 108 9.05 -4.84 -4.90
N SER A 109 9.06 -5.64 -5.98
CA SER A 109 8.08 -6.71 -6.17
C SER A 109 8.11 -7.75 -5.04
N LEU A 110 9.29 -8.10 -4.51
CA LEU A 110 9.40 -9.06 -3.41
C LEU A 110 8.86 -8.50 -2.09
N ALA A 111 9.14 -7.22 -1.79
CA ALA A 111 8.66 -6.54 -0.60
C ALA A 111 7.13 -6.48 -0.59
N ASP A 112 6.54 -6.17 -1.74
CA ASP A 112 5.08 -6.17 -1.93
C ASP A 112 4.47 -7.55 -1.66
N HIS A 113 5.04 -8.61 -2.24
CA HIS A 113 4.55 -9.98 -2.02
C HIS A 113 4.68 -10.41 -0.56
N ILE A 114 5.75 -10.02 0.14
CA ILE A 114 5.95 -10.31 1.56
C ILE A 114 4.91 -9.54 2.41
N GLY A 115 4.65 -8.28 2.07
CA GLY A 115 3.60 -7.47 2.71
C GLY A 115 2.23 -8.11 2.59
N PHE A 116 1.84 -8.48 1.36
CA PHE A 116 0.58 -9.19 1.10
C PHE A 116 0.49 -10.53 1.83
N LEU A 117 1.56 -11.32 1.80
CA LEU A 117 1.60 -12.60 2.52
C LEU A 117 1.44 -12.40 4.03
N SER A 118 2.11 -11.42 4.60
CA SER A 118 2.01 -11.09 6.03
C SER A 118 0.58 -10.73 6.41
N ILE A 119 -0.08 -9.88 5.62
CA ILE A 119 -1.49 -9.50 5.85
C ILE A 119 -2.39 -10.74 5.75
N TYR A 120 -2.25 -11.54 4.70
CA TYR A 120 -3.07 -12.75 4.49
C TYR A 120 -2.90 -13.77 5.61
N VAL A 121 -1.67 -14.03 6.03
CA VAL A 121 -1.35 -14.97 7.12
C VAL A 121 -1.95 -14.47 8.44
N HIS A 122 -1.81 -13.18 8.76
CA HIS A 122 -2.35 -12.65 10.02
C HIS A 122 -3.88 -12.56 10.02
N LEU A 123 -4.51 -12.29 8.87
CA LEU A 123 -5.98 -12.31 8.75
C LEU A 123 -6.54 -13.73 8.86
N THR A 124 -5.90 -14.70 8.20
CA THR A 124 -6.32 -16.12 8.24
C THR A 124 -6.06 -16.77 9.59
N LEU A 125 -4.99 -16.39 10.30
CA LEU A 125 -4.76 -16.81 11.69
C LEU A 125 -5.71 -16.13 12.68
N ARG A 126 -6.23 -14.93 12.35
CA ARG A 126 -7.21 -14.21 13.17
C ARG A 126 -8.59 -14.84 13.09
N ASP A 127 -8.99 -15.37 11.94
CA ASP A 127 -10.22 -16.14 11.81
C ASP A 127 -9.97 -17.55 12.33
N PRO A 128 -10.52 -17.91 13.51
CA PRO A 128 -10.25 -19.20 14.08
C PRO A 128 -10.87 -20.24 13.15
N ILE A 129 -10.04 -21.17 12.66
CA ILE A 129 -10.43 -22.56 12.35
C ILE A 129 -10.89 -23.21 13.67
N THR A 130 -11.88 -22.62 14.34
CA THR A 130 -12.44 -23.05 15.63
C THR A 130 -13.85 -22.49 15.76
N ARG A 131 -14.71 -22.82 14.80
CA ARG A 131 -16.11 -23.13 15.08
C ARG A 131 -16.27 -24.64 14.89
N SER A 132 -15.94 -25.41 15.92
CA SER A 132 -16.32 -26.82 16.09
C SER A 132 -16.99 -26.97 17.44
#